data_AF-A0A7H4PPG4-F1
#
_entry.id   AF-A0A7H4PPG4-F1
#
_cell.length_a   1.000
_cell.length_b   1.000
_cell.length_c   1.000
_cell.angle_alpha   90.00
_cell.angle_beta   90.00
_cell.angle_gamma   90.00
#
_symmetry.space_group_name_H-M   'P 1'
#
loop_
_entity.id
_entity.type
_entity.pdbx_description
1 polymer ?
#
loop_
_entity_poly.entity_id
_entity_poly.type
_entity_poly.pdbx_seq_one_letter_code
_entity_poly.pdbx_strand_id
1 'polypeptide(L)'
;MHEIPYQVNKARLIEKIAELVKDKRVEGISALRDESDKDGMRIVIEVKRDAVGEVVLNNLYSQTQLQVSFGINMVALHHGQPKIMNLKEIIAAFVRHRREVVTRRTIFELRKARDRAAHPRSAGDCPGQHRSDYRTDSPRADPAEAKAALIARSWDLGNVSRDAGTRSAMTPPVRNGWSPNSAYATASTT
;
A
#
# COMPACT_ATOMS: atom_id res chain seq x y z
N MET A 1 -1.35 -21.15 -31.06
CA MET A 1 -1.50 -21.00 -29.59
C MET A 1 -0.84 -19.70 -29.16
N HIS A 2 -1.56 -18.85 -28.42
CA HIS A 2 -1.12 -17.49 -28.07
C HIS A 2 -0.66 -17.35 -26.62
N GLU A 3 -1.10 -18.24 -25.75
CA GLU A 3 -0.81 -18.21 -24.32
C GLU A 3 -0.60 -19.64 -23.79
N ILE A 4 0.15 -19.74 -22.70
CA ILE A 4 0.41 -20.99 -21.99
C ILE A 4 0.03 -20.83 -20.51
N PRO A 5 -0.30 -21.94 -19.81
CA PRO A 5 -0.66 -21.86 -18.41
C PRO A 5 0.47 -21.33 -17.51
N TYR A 6 0.08 -20.84 -16.34
CA TYR A 6 1.00 -20.31 -15.35
C TYR A 6 2.05 -21.35 -14.94
N GLN A 7 3.31 -20.92 -14.78
CA GLN A 7 4.47 -21.76 -14.43
C GLN A 7 4.82 -22.88 -15.42
N VAL A 8 4.28 -22.87 -16.64
CA VAL A 8 4.66 -23.84 -17.69
C VAL A 8 5.86 -23.31 -18.48
N ASN A 9 6.88 -24.14 -18.64
CA ASN A 9 8.01 -23.83 -19.51
C ASN A 9 7.69 -24.24 -20.95
N LYS A 10 7.69 -23.26 -21.85
CA LYS A 10 7.42 -23.45 -23.28
C LYS A 10 8.33 -24.47 -23.96
N ALA A 11 9.64 -24.44 -23.72
CA ALA A 11 10.58 -25.35 -24.37
C ALA A 11 10.31 -26.80 -23.97
N ARG A 12 10.04 -27.03 -22.67
CA ARG A 12 9.67 -28.36 -22.15
C ARG A 12 8.32 -28.85 -22.68
N LEU A 13 7.37 -27.93 -22.88
CA LEU A 13 6.07 -28.26 -23.47
C LEU A 13 6.23 -28.72 -24.93
N ILE A 14 7.01 -27.99 -25.73
CA ILE A 14 7.31 -28.32 -27.13
C ILE A 14 8.02 -29.67 -27.23
N GLU A 15 9.04 -29.90 -26.40
CA GLU A 15 9.75 -31.17 -26.31
C GLU A 15 8.81 -32.32 -25.95
N LYS A 16 7.91 -32.11 -24.98
CA LYS A 16 6.96 -33.14 -24.58
C LYS A 16 5.96 -33.47 -25.69
N ILE A 17 5.50 -32.47 -26.44
CA ILE A 17 4.63 -32.69 -27.60
C ILE A 17 5.38 -33.48 -28.68
N ALA A 18 6.65 -33.15 -28.95
CA ALA A 18 7.46 -33.89 -29.91
C ALA A 18 7.67 -35.36 -29.51
N GLU A 19 7.88 -35.63 -28.21
CA GLU A 19 7.96 -36.98 -27.65
C GLU A 19 6.63 -37.75 -27.85
N LEU A 20 5.48 -37.13 -27.51
CA LEU A 20 4.16 -37.76 -27.68
C LEU A 20 3.83 -38.09 -29.14
N VAL A 21 4.28 -37.27 -30.09
CA VAL A 21 4.14 -37.52 -31.53
C VAL A 21 5.05 -38.68 -31.97
N LYS A 22 6.30 -38.73 -31.47
CA LYS A 22 7.25 -39.79 -31.79
C LYS A 22 6.77 -41.15 -31.27
N ASP A 23 6.20 -41.18 -30.07
CA ASP A 23 5.66 -42.39 -29.44
C ASP A 23 4.28 -42.80 -29.99
N LYS A 24 3.75 -42.07 -30.98
CA LYS A 24 2.41 -42.26 -31.57
C LYS A 24 1.27 -42.24 -30.54
N ARG A 25 1.46 -41.57 -29.40
CA ARG A 25 0.41 -41.37 -28.39
C ARG A 25 -0.60 -40.31 -28.80
N VAL A 26 -0.15 -39.35 -29.60
CA VAL A 26 -0.98 -38.33 -30.25
C VAL A 26 -0.79 -38.44 -31.76
N GLU A 27 -1.87 -38.80 -32.45
CA GLU A 27 -1.90 -38.91 -33.90
C GLU A 27 -2.42 -37.61 -34.54
N GLY A 28 -2.18 -37.45 -35.85
CA GLY A 28 -2.73 -36.33 -36.61
C GLY A 28 -1.90 -35.04 -36.59
N ILE A 29 -0.71 -35.02 -35.97
CA ILE A 29 0.23 -33.90 -36.03
C ILE A 29 1.24 -34.14 -37.16
N SER A 30 1.43 -33.14 -38.02
CA SER A 30 2.38 -33.14 -39.14
C SER A 30 3.71 -32.49 -38.75
N ALA A 31 3.64 -31.26 -38.23
CA ALA A 31 4.81 -30.50 -37.83
C ALA A 31 4.50 -29.57 -36.64
N LEU A 32 5.54 -29.25 -35.87
CA LEU A 32 5.49 -28.32 -34.75
C LEU A 32 6.48 -27.18 -35.02
N ARG A 33 6.01 -25.93 -34.99
CA ARG A 33 6.85 -24.74 -35.22
C ARG A 33 6.63 -23.72 -34.11
N ASP A 34 7.73 -23.11 -33.69
CA ASP A 34 7.71 -21.99 -32.77
C ASP A 34 7.99 -20.69 -33.54
N GLU A 35 6.98 -19.83 -33.63
CA GLU A 35 7.02 -18.54 -34.33
C GLU A 35 6.94 -17.39 -33.33
N SER A 36 7.50 -17.58 -32.14
CA SER A 36 7.48 -16.53 -31.13
C SER A 36 8.51 -15.46 -31.42
N ASP A 37 8.05 -14.22 -31.41
CA ASP A 37 8.86 -13.03 -31.59
C ASP A 37 8.74 -12.12 -30.34
N LYS A 38 9.36 -10.95 -30.36
CA LYS A 38 9.30 -9.95 -29.29
C LYS A 38 7.88 -9.44 -29.04
N ASP A 39 7.02 -9.44 -30.06
CA ASP A 39 5.64 -8.95 -29.99
C ASP A 39 4.67 -9.97 -29.37
N GLY A 40 5.07 -11.24 -29.21
CA GLY A 40 4.23 -12.23 -28.58
C GLY A 40 4.66 -13.68 -28.79
N MET A 41 4.11 -14.56 -27.95
CA MET A 41 4.29 -16.00 -28.07
C MET A 41 3.33 -16.56 -29.12
N ARG A 42 3.86 -17.34 -30.07
CA ARG A 42 3.05 -18.08 -31.05
C ARG A 42 3.64 -19.46 -31.28
N ILE A 43 2.86 -20.48 -30.92
CA ILE A 43 3.17 -21.88 -31.25
C ILE A 43 2.19 -22.34 -32.32
N VAL A 44 2.73 -22.87 -33.41
CA VAL A 44 1.97 -23.37 -34.56
C VAL A 44 2.10 -24.88 -34.61
N ILE A 45 0.96 -25.56 -34.68
CA ILE A 45 0.87 -27.02 -34.81
C ILE A 45 0.16 -27.29 -36.14
N GLU A 46 0.87 -27.92 -37.07
CA GLU A 46 0.29 -28.33 -38.35
C GLU A 46 -0.42 -29.68 -38.16
N VAL A 47 -1.72 -29.72 -38.48
CA VAL A 47 -2.54 -30.94 -38.43
C VAL A 47 -2.50 -31.63 -39.79
N LYS A 48 -2.46 -32.97 -39.80
CA LYS A 48 -2.55 -33.78 -41.02
C LYS A 48 -3.93 -33.63 -41.66
N ARG A 49 -4.00 -33.68 -43.00
CA ARG A 49 -5.26 -33.53 -43.75
C ARG A 49 -6.33 -34.57 -43.40
N ASP A 50 -5.90 -35.76 -43.01
CA ASP A 50 -6.79 -36.89 -42.73
C ASP A 50 -7.28 -36.91 -41.26
N ALA A 51 -6.83 -35.96 -40.43
CA ALA A 51 -7.14 -35.92 -39.01
C ALA A 51 -8.12 -34.79 -38.66
N VAL A 52 -9.07 -35.09 -37.78
CA VAL A 52 -10.00 -34.09 -37.24
C VAL A 52 -9.29 -33.27 -36.16
N GLY A 53 -9.04 -31.99 -36.44
CA GLY A 53 -8.27 -31.11 -35.56
C GLY A 53 -8.83 -30.98 -34.14
N GLU A 54 -10.15 -31.06 -33.95
CA GLU A 54 -10.77 -31.01 -32.62
C GLU A 54 -10.38 -32.22 -31.74
N VAL A 55 -10.29 -33.41 -32.33
CA VAL A 55 -9.88 -34.63 -31.61
C VAL A 55 -8.42 -34.53 -31.19
N VAL A 56 -7.57 -34.03 -32.09
CA VAL A 56 -6.15 -33.77 -31.79
C VAL A 56 -6.00 -32.75 -30.67
N LEU A 57 -6.78 -31.67 -30.70
CA LEU A 57 -6.76 -30.63 -29.67
C LEU A 57 -7.18 -31.16 -28.30
N ASN A 58 -8.26 -31.94 -28.22
CA ASN A 58 -8.72 -32.55 -26.98
C ASN A 58 -7.69 -33.54 -26.40
N ASN A 59 -7.06 -34.32 -27.28
CA ASN A 59 -5.96 -35.21 -26.88
C ASN A 59 -4.75 -34.43 -26.36
N LEU A 60 -4.39 -33.32 -27.00
CA LEU A 60 -3.33 -32.43 -26.52
C LEU A 60 -3.67 -31.87 -25.13
N TYR A 61 -4.89 -31.39 -24.90
CA TYR A 61 -5.30 -30.92 -23.57
C TYR A 61 -5.24 -32.01 -22.50
N SER A 62 -5.61 -33.25 -22.84
CA SER A 62 -5.62 -34.35 -21.90
C SER A 62 -4.22 -34.89 -21.55
N GLN A 63 -3.28 -34.82 -22.48
CA GLN A 63 -1.97 -35.47 -22.35
C GLN A 63 -0.79 -34.51 -22.11
N THR A 64 -1.00 -33.20 -22.31
CA THR A 64 0.06 -32.18 -22.15
C THR A 64 -0.26 -31.23 -21.01
N GLN A 65 0.72 -30.40 -20.63
CA GLN A 65 0.57 -29.37 -19.61
C GLN A 65 -0.21 -28.13 -20.09
N LEU A 66 -0.95 -28.24 -21.19
CA LEU A 66 -1.83 -27.18 -21.66
C LEU A 66 -3.06 -27.00 -20.78
N GLN A 67 -3.49 -28.07 -20.13
CA GLN A 67 -4.56 -28.03 -19.13
C GLN A 67 -4.01 -28.60 -17.82
N VAL A 68 -3.80 -27.72 -16.84
CA VAL A 68 -3.26 -28.08 -15.52
C VAL A 68 -4.22 -27.57 -14.45
N SER A 69 -4.46 -28.39 -13.44
CA SER A 69 -5.21 -27.98 -12.25
C SER A 69 -4.31 -27.20 -11.31
N PHE A 70 -4.82 -26.08 -10.78
CA PHE A 70 -4.13 -25.32 -9.75
C PHE A 70 -4.76 -25.62 -8.39
N GLY A 71 -4.01 -26.31 -7.53
CA GLY A 71 -4.42 -26.61 -6.15
C GLY A 71 -4.31 -25.36 -5.28
N ILE A 72 -5.41 -24.62 -5.10
CA ILE A 72 -5.42 -23.41 -4.26
C ILE A 72 -5.42 -23.81 -2.79
N ASN A 73 -4.36 -23.42 -2.05
CA ASN A 73 -4.33 -23.49 -0.59
C ASN A 73 -3.94 -22.13 0.01
N MET A 74 -4.91 -21.41 0.55
CA MET A 74 -4.72 -20.06 1.11
C MET A 74 -4.31 -20.15 2.59
N VAL A 75 -3.02 -20.39 2.84
CA VAL A 75 -2.43 -20.36 4.17
C VAL A 75 -1.58 -19.10 4.33
N ALA A 76 -1.77 -18.38 5.42
CA ALA A 76 -0.91 -17.26 5.77
C ALA A 76 -0.76 -17.12 7.29
N LEU A 77 0.25 -16.36 7.71
CA LEU A 77 0.50 -16.09 9.11
C LEU A 77 -0.45 -15.00 9.61
N HIS A 78 -1.25 -15.33 10.63
CA HIS A 78 -2.03 -14.38 11.38
C HIS A 78 -1.51 -14.31 12.81
N HIS A 79 -0.96 -13.16 13.22
CA HIS A 79 -0.34 -12.97 14.54
C HIS A 79 0.73 -14.03 14.90
N GLY A 80 1.55 -14.41 13.91
CA GLY A 80 2.65 -15.38 14.10
C GLY A 80 2.24 -16.85 14.05
N GLN A 81 0.95 -17.16 13.84
CA GLN A 81 0.47 -18.53 13.70
C GLN A 81 -0.02 -18.81 12.27
N PRO A 82 0.31 -19.98 11.67
CA PRO A 82 -0.19 -20.35 10.36
C PRO A 82 -1.69 -20.66 10.45
N LYS A 83 -2.49 -19.95 9.67
CA LYS A 83 -3.93 -20.13 9.60
C LYS A 83 -4.38 -20.25 8.16
N ILE A 84 -5.26 -21.21 7.89
CA ILE A 84 -6.00 -21.28 6.62
C ILE A 84 -7.03 -20.15 6.67
N MET A 85 -6.98 -19.25 5.70
CA MET A 85 -7.84 -18.07 5.69
C MET A 85 -8.66 -18.00 4.41
N ASN A 86 -9.90 -17.56 4.56
CA ASN A 86 -10.77 -17.25 3.43
C ASN A 86 -10.39 -15.90 2.80
N LEU A 87 -10.81 -15.66 1.56
CA LEU A 87 -10.53 -14.40 0.84
C LEU A 87 -11.00 -13.16 1.64
N LYS A 88 -12.16 -13.24 2.29
CA LYS A 88 -12.70 -12.15 3.14
C LYS A 88 -11.77 -11.83 4.31
N GLU A 89 -11.21 -12.84 4.96
CA GLU A 89 -10.31 -12.66 6.10
C GLU A 89 -8.99 -11.99 5.67
N ILE A 90 -8.45 -12.40 4.52
CA ILE A 90 -7.25 -11.80 3.93
C ILE A 90 -7.50 -10.31 3.61
N ILE A 91 -8.61 -9.99 2.95
CA ILE A 91 -8.96 -8.60 2.62
C ILE A 91 -9.16 -7.77 3.90
N ALA A 92 -9.84 -8.31 4.90
CA ALA A 92 -10.03 -7.62 6.18
C ALA A 92 -8.70 -7.36 6.90
N ALA A 93 -7.79 -8.33 6.91
CA ALA A 93 -6.44 -8.17 7.46
C ALA A 93 -5.65 -7.09 6.71
N PHE A 94 -5.71 -7.07 5.37
CA PHE A 94 -5.06 -6.07 4.54
C PHE A 94 -5.59 -4.65 4.80
N VAL A 95 -6.92 -4.47 4.90
CA VAL A 95 -7.53 -3.17 5.19
C VAL A 95 -7.14 -2.67 6.59
N ARG A 96 -7.14 -3.56 7.61
CA ARG A 96 -6.68 -3.21 8.95
C ARG A 96 -5.23 -2.75 8.95
N HIS A 97 -4.35 -3.49 8.27
CA HIS A 97 -2.95 -3.11 8.13
C HIS A 97 -2.79 -1.75 7.44
N ARG A 98 -3.50 -1.49 6.34
CA ARG A 98 -3.45 -0.17 5.66
C ARG A 98 -3.92 0.97 6.55
N ARG A 99 -4.99 0.78 7.33
CA ARG A 99 -5.46 1.80 8.28
C ARG A 99 -4.37 2.12 9.31
N GLU A 100 -3.75 1.10 9.87
CA GLU A 100 -2.68 1.26 10.85
C GLU A 100 -1.46 2.00 10.26
N VAL A 101 -1.00 1.60 9.08
CA VAL A 101 0.13 2.25 8.38
C VAL A 101 -0.17 3.73 8.11
N VAL A 102 -1.37 4.04 7.63
CA VAL A 102 -1.77 5.43 7.37
C VAL A 102 -1.81 6.24 8.67
N THR A 103 -2.40 5.72 9.73
CA THR A 103 -2.45 6.39 11.04
C THR A 103 -1.05 6.64 11.61
N ARG A 104 -0.15 5.66 11.53
CA ARG A 104 1.24 5.83 11.99
C ARG A 104 1.97 6.90 11.17
N ARG A 105 1.77 6.92 9.84
CA ARG A 105 2.35 7.94 8.95
C ARG A 105 1.83 9.34 9.27
N THR A 106 0.52 9.51 9.45
CA THR A 106 -0.07 10.82 9.75
C THR A 106 0.37 11.34 11.12
N ILE A 107 0.50 10.47 12.14
CA ILE A 107 1.05 10.86 13.45
C ILE A 107 2.51 11.30 13.32
N PHE A 108 3.32 10.57 12.53
CA PHE A 108 4.70 10.94 12.29
C PHE A 108 4.82 12.30 11.59
N GLU A 109 4.03 12.53 10.54
CA GLU A 109 3.97 13.80 9.82
C GLU A 109 3.52 14.96 10.73
N LEU A 110 2.52 14.72 11.58
CA LEU A 110 2.06 15.72 12.56
C LEU A 110 3.16 16.08 13.56
N ARG A 111 3.87 15.10 14.12
CA ARG A 111 5.01 15.35 15.03
C ARG A 111 6.10 16.16 14.33
N LYS A 112 6.50 15.74 13.13
CA LYS A 112 7.51 16.44 12.32
C LYS A 112 7.08 17.86 11.94
N ALA A 113 5.79 18.11 11.72
CA ALA A 113 5.25 19.44 11.45
C ALA A 113 5.24 20.29 12.72
N ARG A 114 4.87 19.71 13.88
CA ARG A 114 4.91 20.39 15.18
C ARG A 114 6.32 20.78 15.60
N ASP A 115 7.30 19.91 15.43
CA ASP A 115 8.71 20.20 15.72
C ASP A 115 9.23 21.32 14.80
N ARG A 116 8.85 21.27 13.52
CA ARG A 116 9.13 22.33 12.54
C ARG A 116 8.38 23.64 12.75
N ALA A 117 7.28 23.66 13.51
CA ALA A 117 6.54 24.88 13.84
C ALA A 117 6.94 25.44 15.21
N ALA A 118 7.34 24.58 16.15
CA ALA A 118 7.90 24.95 17.43
C ALA A 118 9.27 25.64 17.27
N HIS A 119 10.11 25.15 16.37
CA HIS A 119 11.42 25.74 16.07
C HIS A 119 11.37 27.20 15.54
N PRO A 120 10.55 27.56 14.52
CA PRO A 120 10.42 28.94 14.07
C PRO A 120 9.67 29.82 15.07
N ARG A 121 8.86 29.27 15.98
CA ARG A 121 8.26 30.08 17.06
C ARG A 121 9.32 30.55 18.06
N SER A 122 10.27 29.69 18.43
CA SER A 122 11.43 30.11 19.25
C SER A 122 12.38 31.09 18.55
N ALA A 123 12.33 31.19 17.21
CA ALA A 123 13.11 32.16 16.45
C ALA A 123 12.30 33.43 16.09
N GLY A 124 10.97 33.34 16.03
CA GLY A 124 10.04 34.40 15.64
C GLY A 124 9.48 35.24 16.79
N ASP A 125 9.62 34.79 18.04
CA ASP A 125 9.30 35.57 19.25
C ASP A 125 10.38 36.62 19.60
N CYS A 126 11.21 37.01 18.64
CA CYS A 126 11.95 38.28 18.67
C CYS A 126 11.22 39.29 17.78
N PRO A 127 10.13 39.94 18.22
CA PRO A 127 9.49 40.97 17.44
C PRO A 127 10.44 42.16 17.35
N GLY A 128 11.02 42.38 16.16
CA GLY A 128 11.39 43.71 15.67
C GLY A 128 12.21 44.62 16.57
N GLN A 129 13.11 44.11 17.41
CA GLN A 129 14.13 44.91 18.10
C GLN A 129 15.50 44.72 17.44
N HIS A 130 15.60 45.04 16.15
CA HIS A 130 16.90 45.04 15.46
C HIS A 130 17.73 46.32 15.79
N ARG A 131 17.66 46.88 17.01
CA ARG A 131 18.55 48.01 17.34
C ARG A 131 18.77 48.34 18.83
N SER A 132 19.12 47.36 19.64
CA SER A 132 19.81 47.52 20.94
C SER A 132 19.88 46.12 21.54
N ASP A 133 20.98 45.42 21.77
CA ASP A 133 22.33 45.82 22.09
C ASP A 133 23.25 44.63 21.76
N TYR A 134 24.18 44.78 20.82
CA TYR A 134 25.28 43.83 20.61
C TYR A 134 26.55 44.28 21.35
N ARG A 135 26.43 45.28 22.24
CA ARG A 135 27.58 45.97 22.82
C ARG A 135 28.11 45.33 24.10
N THR A 136 27.37 44.39 24.69
CA THR A 136 27.68 43.86 26.03
C THR A 136 28.35 42.50 26.00
N ASP A 137 28.34 41.79 24.85
CA ASP A 137 29.07 40.54 24.70
C ASP A 137 30.54 40.83 24.43
N SER A 138 31.27 40.99 25.53
CA SER A 138 32.72 41.07 25.53
C SER A 138 33.31 39.80 24.87
N PRO A 139 34.34 39.86 24.01
CA PRO A 139 34.82 38.75 23.18
C PRO A 139 35.49 37.59 23.94
N ARG A 140 35.27 37.47 25.26
CA ARG A 140 35.91 36.51 26.16
C ARG A 140 34.93 35.61 26.93
N ALA A 141 33.61 35.76 26.77
CA ALA A 141 32.65 34.91 27.47
C ALA A 141 32.56 33.52 26.81
N ASP A 142 32.54 32.46 27.62
CA ASP A 142 32.35 31.08 27.16
C ASP A 142 30.93 30.95 26.55
N PRO A 143 30.79 30.35 25.35
CA PRO A 143 29.48 30.18 24.70
C PRO A 143 28.42 29.52 25.59
N ALA A 144 28.83 28.68 26.54
CA ALA A 144 27.92 28.02 27.47
C ALA A 144 27.30 28.98 28.49
N GLU A 145 28.08 29.93 29.03
CA GLU A 145 27.60 30.92 30.02
C GLU A 145 26.69 31.96 29.38
N ALA A 146 27.02 32.41 28.15
CA ALA A 146 26.18 33.34 27.39
C ALA A 146 24.79 32.75 27.08
N LYS A 147 24.72 31.46 26.72
CA LYS A 147 23.45 30.76 26.50
C LYS A 147 22.62 30.65 27.78
N ALA A 148 23.26 30.35 28.91
CA ALA A 148 22.58 30.26 30.21
C ALA A 148 21.99 31.60 30.63
N ALA A 149 22.73 32.70 30.42
CA ALA A 149 22.26 34.06 30.70
C ALA A 149 21.05 34.46 29.83
N LEU A 150 21.03 34.07 28.55
CA LEU A 150 19.90 34.35 27.64
C LEU A 150 18.63 33.58 28.00
N ILE A 151 18.75 32.34 28.48
CA ILE A 151 17.62 31.50 28.91
C ILE A 151 17.04 31.99 30.24
N ALA A 152 17.88 32.50 31.15
CA ALA A 152 17.45 33.00 32.46
C ALA A 152 16.72 34.35 32.40
N ARG A 153 16.86 35.10 31.29
CA ARG A 153 16.23 36.41 31.12
C ARG A 153 14.80 36.28 30.59
N SER A 154 13.85 36.96 31.22
CA SER A 154 12.48 37.11 30.70
C SER A 154 12.44 38.18 29.60
N TRP A 155 11.80 37.86 28.48
CA TRP A 155 11.64 38.77 27.34
C TRP A 155 10.21 39.30 27.31
N ASP A 156 10.06 40.61 27.11
CA ASP A 156 8.76 41.26 27.04
C ASP A 156 8.19 41.14 25.61
N LEU A 157 7.23 40.24 25.44
CA LEU A 157 6.52 40.05 24.19
C LEU A 157 5.47 41.16 24.09
N GLY A 158 5.79 42.23 23.37
CA GLY A 158 4.89 43.37 23.13
C GLY A 158 3.56 42.97 22.46
N ASN A 159 2.95 43.86 21.68
CA ASN A 159 1.56 43.75 21.20
C ASN A 159 1.15 42.43 20.47
N VAL A 160 2.11 41.56 20.13
CA VAL A 160 1.91 40.21 19.56
C VAL A 160 1.24 39.24 20.54
N SER A 161 1.31 39.48 21.86
CA SER A 161 0.67 38.64 22.87
C SER A 161 -0.87 38.75 22.88
N ARG A 162 -1.45 39.83 22.33
CA ARG A 162 -2.92 40.02 22.26
C ARG A 162 -3.62 39.09 21.27
N ASP A 163 -2.97 38.70 20.17
CA ASP A 163 -3.57 37.84 19.15
C ASP A 163 -3.59 36.35 19.52
N ALA A 164 -2.90 35.96 20.61
CA ALA A 164 -2.97 34.61 21.15
C ALA A 164 -4.14 34.41 22.14
N GLY A 165 -4.78 35.48 22.60
CA GLY A 165 -5.82 35.46 23.65
C GLY A 165 -7.27 35.44 23.17
N THR A 166 -7.56 35.73 21.89
CA THR A 166 -8.94 35.78 21.36
C THR A 166 -9.38 34.49 20.65
N ARG A 167 -9.20 33.35 21.32
CA ARG A 167 -9.99 32.14 21.05
C ARG A 167 -10.56 31.57 22.35
N SER A 168 -11.26 32.43 23.09
CA SER A 168 -12.33 31.97 23.98
C SER A 168 -13.52 31.57 23.11
N ALA A 169 -13.97 30.32 23.30
CA ALA A 169 -15.28 29.78 22.89
C ALA A 169 -15.66 29.89 21.40
N MET A 170 -15.08 29.03 20.56
CA MET A 170 -15.80 28.56 19.36
C MET A 170 -16.54 27.27 19.74
N THR A 171 -17.76 27.42 20.26
CA THR A 171 -18.72 26.31 20.41
C THR A 171 -18.85 25.62 19.04
N PRO A 172 -18.70 24.28 18.93
CA PRO A 172 -18.88 23.62 17.65
C PRO A 172 -20.32 23.85 17.16
N PRO A 173 -20.55 24.18 15.87
CA PRO A 173 -21.89 24.36 15.36
C PRO A 173 -22.63 23.03 15.46
N VAL A 174 -23.77 23.04 16.15
CA VAL A 174 -24.74 21.95 16.12
C VAL A 174 -25.26 21.85 14.69
N ARG A 175 -24.70 20.93 13.91
CA ARG A 175 -25.26 20.54 12.62
C ARG A 175 -26.31 19.45 12.89
N ASN A 176 -27.57 19.89 13.00
CA ASN A 176 -28.72 19.01 12.94
C ASN A 176 -28.61 18.09 11.72
N GLY A 177 -28.80 16.79 11.93
CA GLY A 177 -29.01 15.84 10.83
C GLY A 177 -28.38 14.45 10.96
N TRP A 178 -28.43 13.81 12.13
CA TRP A 178 -28.51 12.34 12.21
C TRP A 178 -29.02 11.89 13.58
N SER A 179 -30.23 11.33 13.61
CA SER A 179 -30.76 10.59 14.76
C SER A 179 -31.00 9.15 14.35
N PRO A 180 -30.28 8.18 14.92
CA PRO A 180 -30.68 6.78 14.91
C PRO A 180 -31.18 6.42 16.32
N ASN A 181 -32.33 6.95 16.72
CA ASN A 181 -33.23 6.32 17.70
C ASN A 181 -34.56 7.07 17.81
N SER A 182 -35.38 6.89 16.76
CA SER A 182 -36.84 6.92 16.87
C SER A 182 -37.32 5.47 17.01
N ALA A 183 -37.40 5.01 18.26
CA ALA A 183 -38.06 3.81 18.80
C ALA A 183 -37.32 3.57 20.13
N TYR A 184 -37.88 3.71 21.33
CA TYR A 184 -39.17 3.26 21.83
C TYR A 184 -39.54 4.16 23.02
N ALA A 185 -40.75 4.71 23.03
CA ALA A 185 -41.40 5.17 24.26
C ALA A 185 -42.91 5.08 24.06
N THR A 186 -43.48 3.94 24.42
CA THR A 186 -44.92 3.79 24.69
C THR A 186 -45.10 3.06 26.02
N ALA A 187 -46.01 3.62 26.83
CA ALA A 187 -46.68 3.04 28.01
C ALA A 187 -45.83 3.00 29.30
N SER A 188 -46.29 3.33 30.52
CA SER A 188 -47.65 3.54 31.03
C SER A 188 -47.58 4.27 32.39
N THR A 189 -48.67 4.95 32.72
CA THR A 189 -49.08 5.48 34.01
C THR A 189 -49.00 4.48 35.18
N THR A 190 -48.64 4.96 36.37
CA THR A 190 -49.25 4.58 37.66
C THR A 190 -49.42 5.85 38.48
#